data_AF-A0A732Y1C6-F1
#
_entry.id   AF-A0A732Y1C6-F1
#
_cell.length_a   1.000
_cell.length_b   1.000
_cell.length_c   1.000
_cell.angle_alpha   90.00
_cell.angle_beta   90.00
_cell.angle_gamma   90.00
#
_symmetry.space_group_name_H-M   'P 1'
#
loop_
_entity.id
_entity.type
_entity.pdbx_description
1 polymer ?
#
loop_
_entity_poly.entity_id
_entity_poly.type
_entity_poly.pdbx_seq_one_letter_code
_entity_poly.pdbx_strand_id
1 'polypeptide(L)'
;MTNEQSGVKKTQARAEQALRELMLSGERISQYAVEKRAGLANGTLNYNCPEYRQVREAIRSLKKTCQGTAPVDEQGIEQQIKLKEKYRRQRNELREEIKKMMAENVELLHNLILLQQYVRELERNTGREKGDVIPFSGGVRD
;
A
#
# COMPACT_ATOMS: atom_id res chain seq x y z
N MET A 1 -12.13 -38.56 -29.55
CA MET A 1 -11.35 -38.00 -28.41
C MET A 1 -9.90 -37.69 -28.84
N THR A 2 -9.65 -36.73 -29.75
CA THR A 2 -8.30 -36.67 -30.39
C THR A 2 -7.74 -35.30 -30.77
N ASN A 3 -8.49 -34.18 -30.73
CA ASN A 3 -7.95 -32.90 -31.22
C ASN A 3 -7.34 -32.02 -30.10
N GLU A 4 -7.98 -31.98 -28.92
CA GLU A 4 -7.54 -31.13 -27.80
C GLU A 4 -6.21 -31.61 -27.17
N GLN A 5 -6.02 -32.92 -27.02
CA GLN A 5 -4.75 -33.49 -26.52
C GLN A 5 -3.56 -33.20 -27.43
N SER A 6 -3.78 -33.02 -28.74
CA SER A 6 -2.72 -32.67 -29.70
C SER A 6 -2.26 -31.23 -29.53
N GLY A 7 -3.18 -30.31 -29.26
CA GLY A 7 -2.87 -28.90 -29.01
C GLY A 7 -2.07 -28.69 -27.72
N VAL A 8 -2.48 -29.32 -26.63
CA VAL A 8 -1.82 -29.20 -25.31
C VAL A 8 -0.38 -29.73 -25.37
N LYS A 9 -0.13 -30.86 -26.03
CA LYS A 9 1.22 -31.42 -26.19
C LYS A 9 2.15 -30.53 -27.01
N LYS A 10 1.64 -29.87 -28.05
CA LYS A 10 2.42 -28.90 -28.85
C LYS A 10 2.82 -27.68 -28.01
N THR A 11 1.88 -27.16 -27.21
CA THR A 11 2.14 -26.05 -26.29
C THR A 11 3.15 -26.43 -25.21
N GLN A 12 3.04 -27.65 -24.66
CA GLN A 12 4.01 -28.19 -23.70
C GLN A 12 5.42 -28.23 -24.32
N ALA A 13 5.57 -28.83 -25.51
CA ALA A 13 6.87 -28.95 -26.17
C ALA A 13 7.54 -27.58 -26.41
N ARG A 14 6.75 -26.57 -26.82
CA ARG A 14 7.22 -25.19 -26.97
C ARG A 14 7.68 -24.58 -25.65
N ALA A 15 6.92 -24.78 -24.58
CA ALA A 15 7.27 -24.28 -23.25
C ALA A 15 8.53 -24.97 -22.70
N GLU A 16 8.71 -26.27 -22.94
CA GLU A 16 9.92 -26.99 -22.55
C GLU A 16 11.14 -26.55 -23.34
N GLN A 17 11.01 -26.30 -24.64
CA GLN A 17 12.09 -25.75 -25.46
C GLN A 17 12.49 -24.35 -24.97
N ALA A 18 11.51 -23.47 -24.76
CA ALA A 18 11.74 -22.13 -24.23
C ALA A 18 12.41 -22.16 -22.85
N LEU A 19 12.05 -23.11 -21.99
CA LEU A 19 12.71 -23.31 -20.70
C LEU A 19 14.19 -23.69 -20.86
N ARG A 20 14.52 -24.59 -21.79
CA ARG A 20 15.92 -24.96 -22.08
C ARG A 20 16.72 -23.79 -22.65
N GLU A 21 16.13 -23.00 -23.53
CA GLU A 21 16.79 -21.80 -24.09
C GLU A 21 17.06 -20.75 -23.00
N LEU A 22 16.12 -20.54 -22.07
CA LEU A 22 16.33 -19.66 -20.92
C LEU A 22 17.42 -20.17 -19.98
N MET A 23 17.54 -21.49 -19.80
CA MET A 23 18.64 -22.08 -19.04
C MET A 23 20.00 -21.85 -19.72
N LEU A 24 20.09 -22.05 -21.04
CA LEU A 24 21.34 -21.87 -21.79
C LEU A 24 21.79 -20.41 -21.85
N SER A 25 20.84 -19.47 -21.92
CA SER A 25 21.12 -18.02 -21.93
C SER A 25 21.43 -17.45 -20.55
N GLY A 26 21.23 -18.21 -19.47
CA GLY A 26 21.41 -17.73 -18.09
C GLY A 26 20.39 -16.67 -17.67
N GLU A 27 19.32 -16.47 -18.44
CA GLU A 27 18.25 -15.52 -18.11
C GLU A 27 17.41 -16.01 -16.93
N ARG A 28 16.75 -15.06 -16.25
CA ARG A 28 15.92 -15.36 -15.09
C ARG A 28 14.74 -16.27 -15.48
N ILE A 29 14.76 -17.49 -14.97
CA ILE A 29 13.69 -18.48 -15.18
C ILE A 29 12.45 -18.07 -14.37
N SER A 30 11.34 -17.84 -15.07
CA SER A 30 10.02 -17.62 -14.49
C SER A 30 8.93 -18.10 -15.46
N GLN A 31 7.74 -18.39 -14.96
CA GLN A 31 6.62 -18.82 -15.81
C GLN A 31 6.31 -17.80 -16.92
N TYR A 32 6.30 -16.51 -16.56
CA TYR A 32 6.11 -15.43 -17.54
C TYR A 32 7.20 -15.41 -18.62
N ALA A 33 8.47 -15.57 -18.22
CA ALA A 33 9.58 -15.59 -19.18
C ALA A 33 9.46 -16.77 -20.16
N VAL A 34 9.07 -17.94 -19.66
CA VAL A 34 8.84 -19.15 -20.48
C VAL A 34 7.67 -18.95 -21.43
N GLU A 35 6.53 -18.41 -20.96
CA GLU A 35 5.37 -18.13 -21.80
C GLU A 35 5.71 -17.13 -22.91
N LYS A 36 6.41 -16.04 -22.57
CA LYS A 36 6.85 -15.03 -23.54
C LYS A 36 7.80 -15.61 -24.59
N ARG A 37 8.78 -16.42 -24.17
CA ARG A 37 9.76 -17.03 -25.08
C ARG A 37 9.13 -18.10 -25.98
N ALA A 38 8.15 -18.84 -25.45
CA ALA A 38 7.41 -19.85 -26.21
C ALA A 38 6.31 -19.26 -27.13
N GLY A 39 6.11 -17.94 -27.13
CA GLY A 39 5.07 -17.28 -27.90
C GLY A 39 3.65 -17.62 -27.41
N LEU A 40 3.49 -17.90 -26.12
CA LEU A 40 2.23 -18.24 -25.49
C LEU A 40 1.58 -17.01 -24.84
N ALA A 41 0.25 -17.03 -24.74
CA ALA A 41 -0.46 -16.01 -24.01
C ALA A 41 -0.15 -16.07 -22.51
N ASN A 42 -0.18 -14.92 -21.84
CA ASN A 42 0.06 -14.84 -20.40
C ASN A 42 -0.94 -15.72 -19.64
N GLY A 43 -0.43 -16.57 -18.74
CA GLY A 43 -1.25 -17.48 -17.94
C GLY A 43 -1.64 -18.78 -18.65
N THR A 44 -1.14 -19.04 -19.87
CA THR A 44 -1.39 -20.31 -20.58
C THR A 44 -0.98 -21.52 -19.75
N LEU A 45 0.17 -21.47 -19.06
CA LEU A 45 0.62 -22.60 -18.23
C LEU A 45 -0.16 -22.72 -16.91
N ASN A 46 -1.08 -21.79 -16.62
CA ASN A 46 -1.88 -21.84 -15.40
C ASN A 46 -3.12 -22.74 -15.51
N TYR A 47 -3.57 -23.06 -16.74
CA TYR A 47 -4.71 -23.96 -16.94
C TYR A 47 -4.49 -25.31 -16.24
N ASN A 48 -5.59 -25.89 -15.76
CA ASN A 48 -5.55 -27.14 -15.01
C ASN A 48 -5.42 -28.34 -15.95
N CYS A 49 -4.24 -28.53 -16.53
CA CYS A 49 -3.88 -29.74 -17.27
C CYS A 49 -2.62 -30.40 -16.68
N PRO A 50 -2.52 -31.73 -16.76
CA PRO A 50 -1.36 -32.48 -16.26
C PRO A 50 -0.06 -32.07 -16.95
N GLU A 51 -0.10 -31.78 -18.25
CA GLU A 51 1.05 -31.42 -19.07
C GLU A 51 1.69 -30.10 -18.62
N TYR A 52 0.88 -29.04 -18.39
CA TYR A 52 1.43 -27.77 -17.92
C TYR A 52 1.81 -27.82 -16.44
N ARG A 53 1.25 -28.75 -15.66
CA ARG A 53 1.70 -29.00 -14.29
C ARG A 53 3.16 -29.45 -14.27
N GLN A 54 3.55 -30.37 -15.15
CA GLN A 54 4.94 -30.83 -15.28
C GLN A 54 5.90 -29.67 -15.60
N VAL A 55 5.52 -28.80 -16.54
CA VAL A 55 6.33 -27.62 -16.90
C VAL A 55 6.45 -26.64 -15.72
N ARG A 56 5.35 -26.39 -14.99
CA ARG A 56 5.37 -25.52 -13.78
C ARG A 56 6.23 -26.10 -12.67
N GLU A 57 6.21 -27.42 -12.48
CA GLU A 57 7.05 -28.12 -11.52
C GLU A 57 8.52 -28.04 -11.92
N ALA A 58 8.87 -28.23 -13.19
CA ALA A 58 10.23 -28.06 -13.70
C ALA A 58 10.75 -26.63 -13.46
N ILE A 59 9.95 -25.61 -13.79
CA ILE A 59 10.27 -24.19 -13.51
C ILE A 59 10.50 -23.96 -12.02
N ARG A 60 9.65 -24.54 -11.16
CA ARG A 60 9.76 -24.40 -9.69
C ARG A 60 11.02 -25.06 -9.15
N SER A 61 11.33 -26.27 -9.60
CA SER A 61 12.52 -27.01 -9.19
C SER A 61 13.80 -26.29 -9.61
N LEU A 62 13.84 -25.79 -10.85
CA LEU A 62 14.95 -24.97 -11.35
C LEU A 62 15.10 -23.66 -10.58
N LYS A 63 13.99 -23.00 -10.24
CA LYS A 63 14.05 -21.79 -9.41
C LYS A 63 14.64 -22.07 -8.03
N LYS A 64 14.36 -23.24 -7.45
CA LYS A 64 14.96 -23.65 -6.16
C LYS A 64 16.46 -23.92 -6.27
N THR A 65 16.91 -24.56 -7.35
CA THR A 65 18.33 -24.89 -7.55
C THR A 65 19.17 -23.66 -7.95
N CYS A 66 18.57 -22.71 -8.69
CA CYS A 66 19.20 -21.43 -9.02
C CYS A 66 19.13 -20.39 -7.89
N GLN A 67 18.33 -20.63 -6.84
CA GLN A 67 18.35 -19.85 -5.60
C GLN A 67 19.54 -20.25 -4.72
N GLY A 68 20.74 -20.29 -5.30
CA GLY A 68 21.95 -20.11 -4.52
C GLY A 68 21.78 -18.84 -3.69
N THR A 69 21.89 -18.98 -2.38
CA THR A 69 21.70 -17.93 -1.38
C THR A 69 22.59 -16.74 -1.72
N ALA A 70 22.04 -15.71 -2.36
CA ALA A 70 22.69 -14.41 -2.38
C ALA A 70 22.92 -14.01 -0.91
N PRO A 71 24.13 -13.57 -0.53
CA PRO A 71 24.40 -13.18 0.84
C PRO A 71 23.42 -12.07 1.20
N VAL A 72 22.57 -12.37 2.18
CA VAL A 72 21.62 -11.40 2.72
C VAL A 72 22.46 -10.41 3.51
N ASP A 73 22.48 -9.15 3.10
CA ASP A 73 23.13 -8.08 3.85
C ASP A 73 22.32 -7.79 5.13
N GLU A 74 22.58 -8.60 6.16
CA GLU A 74 21.92 -8.52 7.47
C GLU A 74 22.08 -7.14 8.10
N GLN A 75 23.21 -6.47 7.87
CA GLN A 75 23.46 -5.12 8.37
C GLN A 75 22.56 -4.08 7.68
N GLY A 76 22.41 -4.18 6.36
CA GLY A 76 21.48 -3.33 5.60
C GLY A 76 20.02 -3.52 6.02
N ILE A 77 19.62 -4.74 6.35
CA ILE A 77 18.28 -5.04 6.86
C ILE A 77 18.07 -4.42 8.24
N GLU A 78 19.02 -4.55 9.15
CA GLU A 78 18.88 -4.02 10.51
C GLU A 78 18.82 -2.48 10.52
N GLN A 79 19.61 -1.82 9.67
CA GLN A 79 19.54 -0.37 9.50
C GLN A 79 18.17 0.07 8.94
N GLN A 80 17.62 -0.66 7.97
CA GLN A 80 16.26 -0.37 7.47
C GLN A 80 15.19 -0.55 8.53
N ILE A 81 15.30 -1.58 9.38
CA ILE A 81 14.34 -1.81 10.47
C ILE A 81 14.38 -0.67 11.46
N LYS A 82 15.58 -0.27 11.93
CA LYS A 82 15.76 0.87 12.84
C LYS A 82 15.19 2.16 12.26
N LEU A 83 15.43 2.41 10.97
CA LEU A 83 14.90 3.60 10.30
C LEU A 83 13.37 3.57 10.21
N LYS A 84 12.78 2.43 9.85
CA LYS A 84 11.32 2.26 9.81
C LYS A 84 10.69 2.44 11.19
N GLU A 85 11.31 1.92 12.24
CA GLU A 85 10.82 2.10 13.61
C GLU A 85 10.85 3.55 14.05
N LYS A 86 11.94 4.27 13.77
CA LYS A 86 12.05 5.71 14.05
C LYS A 86 10.87 6.49 13.46
N TYR A 87 10.61 6.31 12.16
CA TYR A 87 9.51 7.01 11.49
C TYR A 87 8.13 6.54 11.94
N ARG A 88 7.97 5.27 12.33
CA ARG A 88 6.72 4.79 12.93
C ARG A 88 6.42 5.47 14.26
N ARG A 89 7.44 5.68 15.11
CA ARG A 89 7.29 6.39 16.38
C ARG A 89 6.89 7.86 16.16
N GLN A 90 7.66 8.58 15.34
CA GLN A 90 7.37 9.99 15.03
C GLN A 90 5.96 10.18 14.46
N ARG A 91 5.54 9.32 13.54
CA ARG A 91 4.19 9.38 12.97
C ARG A 91 3.11 9.13 14.02
N ASN A 92 3.34 8.20 14.95
CA ASN A 92 2.38 7.90 16.00
C ASN A 92 2.31 9.04 17.03
N GLU A 93 3.43 9.63 17.41
CA GLU A 93 3.49 10.81 18.29
C GLU A 93 2.69 11.99 17.71
N LEU A 94 2.97 12.36 16.45
CA LEU A 94 2.22 13.42 15.76
C LEU A 94 0.72 13.10 15.66
N ARG A 95 0.36 11.83 15.48
CA ARG A 95 -1.05 11.43 15.43
C ARG A 95 -1.76 11.61 16.76
N GLU A 96 -1.09 11.30 17.87
CA GLU A 96 -1.64 11.53 19.21
C GLU A 96 -1.72 13.03 19.53
N GLU A 97 -0.75 13.84 19.12
CA GLU A 97 -0.81 15.30 19.26
C GLU A 97 -1.98 15.90 18.49
N ILE A 98 -2.18 15.51 17.22
CA ILE A 98 -3.34 15.94 16.42
C ILE A 98 -4.64 15.56 17.12
N LYS A 99 -4.73 14.33 17.62
CA LYS A 99 -5.93 13.84 18.32
C LYS A 99 -6.22 14.67 19.58
N LYS A 100 -5.19 15.01 20.34
CA LYS A 100 -5.31 15.85 21.54
C LYS A 100 -5.77 17.27 21.18
N MET A 101 -5.12 17.92 20.21
CA MET A 101 -5.52 19.26 19.78
C MET A 101 -6.92 19.30 19.19
N MET A 102 -7.34 18.26 18.47
CA MET A 102 -8.72 18.16 17.97
C MET A 102 -9.73 18.06 19.11
N ALA A 103 -9.43 17.28 20.16
CA ALA A 103 -10.30 17.18 21.33
C ALA A 103 -10.41 18.53 22.05
N GLU A 104 -9.28 19.20 22.31
CA GLU A 104 -9.25 20.53 22.93
C GLU A 104 -10.03 21.56 22.10
N ASN A 105 -9.92 21.54 20.77
CA ASN A 105 -10.66 22.43 19.89
C ASN A 105 -12.17 22.20 19.96
N VAL A 106 -12.61 20.93 19.97
CA VAL A 106 -14.03 20.58 20.11
C VAL A 106 -14.58 21.06 21.46
N GLU A 107 -13.84 20.89 22.55
CA GLU A 107 -14.24 21.39 23.87
C GLU A 107 -14.34 22.92 23.90
N LEU A 108 -13.35 23.63 23.34
CA LEU A 108 -13.37 25.09 23.24
C LEU A 108 -14.55 25.58 22.41
N LEU A 109 -14.86 24.91 21.30
CA LEU A 109 -16.01 25.23 20.47
C LEU A 109 -17.33 25.03 21.23
N HIS A 110 -17.44 23.95 22.00
CA HIS A 110 -18.60 23.70 22.86
C HIS A 110 -18.77 24.82 23.90
N ASN A 111 -17.69 25.20 24.59
CA ASN A 111 -17.70 26.28 25.57
C ASN A 111 -18.08 27.63 24.94
N LEU A 112 -17.58 27.92 23.73
CA LEU A 112 -17.95 29.13 23.00
C LEU A 112 -19.45 29.17 22.69
N ILE A 113 -20.04 28.05 22.27
CA ILE A 113 -21.48 27.96 22.00
C ILE A 113 -22.29 28.24 23.29
N LEU A 114 -21.90 27.63 24.41
CA LEU A 114 -22.56 27.87 25.70
C LEU A 114 -22.48 29.35 26.12
N LEU A 115 -21.31 29.97 26.00
CA LEU A 115 -21.13 31.39 26.30
C LEU A 115 -21.98 32.28 25.39
N GLN A 116 -22.05 31.98 24.09
CA GLN A 116 -22.90 32.71 23.15
C GLN A 116 -24.40 32.56 23.45
N GLN A 117 -24.83 31.43 23.99
CA GLN A 117 -26.20 31.23 24.45
C GLN A 117 -26.47 32.06 25.72
N TYR A 118 -25.56 31.99 26.69
CA TYR A 118 -25.65 32.75 27.93
C TYR A 118 -25.70 34.26 27.70
N VAL A 119 -24.83 34.80 26.83
CA VAL A 119 -24.85 36.23 26.46
C VAL A 119 -26.19 36.60 25.82
N ARG A 120 -26.71 35.77 24.91
CA ARG A 120 -28.03 36.02 24.29
C ARG A 120 -29.17 36.02 25.32
N GLU A 121 -29.10 35.18 26.35
CA GLU A 121 -30.07 35.18 27.45
C GLU A 121 -29.97 36.44 28.30
N LEU A 122 -28.75 36.88 28.63
CA LEU A 122 -28.53 38.13 29.36
C LEU A 122 -29.01 39.35 28.57
N GLU A 123 -28.73 39.43 27.27
CA GLU A 123 -29.20 40.50 26.38
C GLU A 123 -30.74 40.56 26.35
N ARG A 124 -31.41 39.40 26.24
CA ARG A 124 -32.88 39.30 26.33
C ARG A 124 -33.41 39.78 27.68
N ASN A 125 -32.75 39.41 28.78
CA ASN A 125 -33.20 39.73 30.14
C ASN A 125 -32.92 41.18 30.56
N THR A 126 -31.93 41.84 29.94
CA THR A 126 -31.58 43.25 30.21
C THR A 126 -32.29 44.24 29.28
N GLY A 127 -33.13 43.76 28.35
CA GLY A 127 -33.87 44.63 27.42
C GLY A 127 -33.01 45.35 26.39
N ARG A 128 -31.72 44.98 26.26
CA ARG A 128 -30.85 45.48 25.19
C ARG A 128 -31.17 44.71 23.91
N GLU A 129 -32.07 45.26 23.09
CA GLU A 129 -32.23 44.78 21.72
C GLU A 129 -30.91 44.96 20.93
N LYS A 130 -30.71 44.09 19.93
CA LYS A 130 -29.58 44.10 18.99
C LYS A 130 -29.31 45.51 18.45
N GLY A 131 -28.43 46.29 19.10
CA GLY A 131 -28.23 47.68 18.70
C GLY A 131 -27.23 48.48 19.52
N ASP A 132 -26.99 48.15 20.79
CA ASP A 132 -25.99 48.86 21.61
C ASP A 132 -24.58 48.39 21.28
N VAL A 133 -24.08 48.79 20.10
CA VAL A 133 -22.67 48.68 19.74
C VAL A 133 -21.88 49.58 20.69
N ILE A 134 -21.18 48.99 21.65
CA ILE A 134 -20.17 49.70 22.44
C ILE A 134 -19.03 50.04 21.47
N PRO A 135 -18.73 51.32 21.20
CA PRO A 135 -17.64 51.68 20.30
C PRO A 135 -16.31 51.22 20.91
N PHE A 136 -15.61 50.37 20.17
CA PHE A 136 -14.27 49.92 20.51
C PHE A 136 -13.30 51.10 20.39
N SER A 137 -12.97 51.75 21.51
CA SER A 137 -11.92 52.76 21.59
C SER A 137 -10.55 52.10 21.70
N GLY A 138 -10.17 51.37 20.64
CA GLY A 138 -8.84 50.79 20.49
C GLY A 138 -7.84 51.88 20.12
N GLY A 139 -7.28 52.57 21.11
CA GLY A 139 -6.12 53.44 20.91
C GLY A 139 -4.90 52.61 20.55
N VAL A 140 -4.50 52.63 19.28
CA VAL A 140 -3.15 52.25 18.85
C VAL A 140 -2.25 53.42 19.21
N ARG A 141 -1.34 53.23 20.16
CA ARG A 141 -0.18 54.11 20.31
C ARG A 141 0.91 53.56 19.40
N ASP A 142 1.34 54.41 18.46
CA ASP A 142 2.49 54.18 17.59
C ASP A 142 3.81 54.00 18.38
#